data_AF-A0A2V8L8P4-F1
#
_entry.id   AF-A0A2V8L8P4-F1
#
_cell.length_a   1.000
_cell.length_b   1.000
_cell.length_c   1.000
_cell.angle_alpha   90.00
_cell.angle_beta   90.00
_cell.angle_gamma   90.00
#
_symmetry.space_group_name_H-M   'P 1'
#
loop_
_entity.id
_entity.type
_entity.pdbx_description
1 polymer ?
#
loop_
_entity_poly.entity_id
_entity_poly.type
_entity_poly.pdbx_seq_one_letter_code
_entity_poly.pdbx_strand_id
1 'polypeptide(L)'
;PPELRERDAEQLPACGSDLPGVRAAAEKAIVHGKEYLCVLKYSSSFASEQLHSVTTSLTKVLQSMRRLSLDLAKPGCRLKEDQIRKKIQRWLLNPFLEDLIRWQLHSEAGHWRLQFDFDNGAFLKLLANRLGRTLLLTNRMDWSAEQVVAGYSDQQQIEQVFRGLKDGDWLGWGPMYHWTDSKIRVHAFYCMLGISMLKYIHRQAQPAWPGLSMENLLDELRQIQQFILLYPPQGEKGPHRAAVVLSKQTIPQQQLARVLGLDQLRITPKMGNTTSNA
;
A
#
# COMPACT_ATOMS: atom_id res chain seq x y z
N PRO A 1 25.59 7.16 8.16
CA PRO A 1 26.48 7.27 9.34
C PRO A 1 25.86 6.57 10.55
N PRO A 2 26.66 5.91 11.40
CA PRO A 2 26.16 5.33 12.66
C PRO A 2 25.54 6.40 13.57
N GLU A 3 26.21 7.55 13.73
CA GLU A 3 25.76 8.67 14.56
C GLU A 3 24.37 9.20 14.15
N LEU A 4 24.15 9.38 12.85
CA LEU A 4 22.85 9.82 12.33
C LEU A 4 21.74 8.77 12.58
N ARG A 5 22.07 7.46 12.58
CA ARG A 5 21.08 6.38 12.82
C ARG A 5 20.67 6.28 14.28
N GLU A 6 21.57 6.66 15.19
CA GLU A 6 21.37 6.56 16.64
C GLU A 6 20.68 7.78 17.23
N ARG A 7 20.53 8.88 16.48
CA ARG A 7 19.76 10.05 16.93
C ARG A 7 18.37 9.67 17.41
N ASP A 8 17.95 10.34 18.47
CA ASP A 8 16.62 10.19 19.04
C ASP A 8 15.56 10.73 18.07
N ALA A 9 14.49 9.97 17.87
CA ALA A 9 13.39 10.34 16.99
C ALA A 9 12.67 11.61 17.49
N GLU A 10 12.62 11.84 18.81
CA GLU A 10 11.99 13.03 19.39
C GLU A 10 12.79 14.32 19.15
N GLN A 11 14.10 14.19 18.96
CA GLN A 11 15.01 15.30 18.66
C GLN A 11 15.02 15.69 17.18
N LEU A 12 14.39 14.88 16.32
CA LEU A 12 14.27 15.20 14.90
C LEU A 12 13.25 16.33 14.68
N PRO A 13 13.58 17.34 13.85
CA PRO A 13 12.63 18.37 13.43
C PRO A 13 11.37 17.76 12.80
N ALA A 14 10.20 18.28 13.16
CA ALA A 14 8.94 17.91 12.52
C ALA A 14 8.88 18.47 11.09
N CYS A 15 8.39 17.65 10.16
CA CYS A 15 8.04 18.12 8.82
C CYS A 15 6.73 18.92 8.85
N GLY A 16 6.47 19.69 7.79
CA GLY A 16 5.27 20.50 7.63
C GLY A 16 3.97 19.70 7.54
N SER A 17 2.86 20.42 7.37
CA SER A 17 1.50 19.87 7.36
C SER A 17 1.25 18.80 6.30
N ASP A 18 2.00 18.83 5.20
CA ASP A 18 1.87 17.88 4.08
C ASP A 18 2.41 16.49 4.42
N LEU A 19 3.21 16.37 5.48
CA LEU A 19 3.81 15.12 5.98
C LEU A 19 3.48 14.93 7.47
N PRO A 20 2.20 14.74 7.83
CA PRO A 20 1.79 14.68 9.23
C PRO A 20 2.39 13.45 9.93
N GLY A 21 2.93 13.66 11.14
CA GLY A 21 3.54 12.59 11.93
C GLY A 21 4.92 12.16 11.43
N VAL A 22 5.53 12.91 10.50
CA VAL A 22 6.87 12.67 9.99
C VAL A 22 7.85 13.67 10.57
N ARG A 23 9.03 13.18 10.94
CA ARG A 23 10.17 13.97 11.40
C ARG A 23 11.40 13.63 10.58
N ALA A 24 12.24 14.61 10.30
CA ALA A 24 13.41 14.38 9.47
C ALA A 24 14.60 15.27 9.84
N ALA A 25 15.80 14.70 9.79
CA ALA A 25 17.05 15.45 9.85
C ALA A 25 17.97 15.00 8.72
N ALA A 26 18.74 15.94 8.18
CA ALA A 26 19.71 15.69 7.14
C ALA A 26 21.12 15.99 7.64
N GLU A 27 22.07 15.20 7.19
CA GLU A 27 23.49 15.40 7.46
C GLU A 27 24.32 14.93 6.26
N LYS A 28 25.38 15.67 5.95
CA LYS A 28 26.31 15.28 4.89
C LYS A 28 27.22 14.17 5.41
N ALA A 29 27.42 13.14 4.61
CA ALA A 29 28.32 12.06 4.97
C ALA A 29 28.95 11.41 3.76
N ILE A 30 30.16 10.89 3.97
CA ILE A 30 30.87 10.09 2.98
C ILE A 30 30.35 8.65 3.07
N VAL A 31 29.81 8.15 1.97
CA VAL A 31 29.34 6.78 1.83
C VAL A 31 29.95 6.21 0.56
N HIS A 32 30.65 5.07 0.67
CA HIS A 32 31.39 4.45 -0.44
C HIS A 32 32.36 5.41 -1.16
N GLY A 33 33.02 6.30 -0.41
CA GLY A 33 34.02 7.23 -0.95
C GLY A 33 33.46 8.44 -1.70
N LYS A 34 32.13 8.66 -1.68
CA LYS A 34 31.49 9.86 -2.23
C LYS A 34 30.65 10.56 -1.17
N GLU A 35 30.55 11.88 -1.27
CA GLU A 35 29.72 12.68 -0.37
C GLU A 35 28.24 12.56 -0.79
N TYR A 36 27.38 12.28 0.19
CA TYR A 36 25.94 12.21 0.03
C TYR A 36 25.24 12.99 1.14
N LEU A 37 24.03 13.44 0.87
CA LEU A 37 23.11 13.91 1.90
C LEU A 37 22.38 12.68 2.45
N CYS A 38 22.65 12.37 3.72
CA CYS A 38 21.96 11.32 4.45
C CYS A 38 20.79 11.92 5.21
N VAL A 39 19.58 11.43 4.97
CA VAL A 39 18.37 11.92 5.63
C VAL A 39 17.77 10.81 6.48
N LEU A 40 17.73 11.02 7.79
CA LEU A 40 16.98 10.15 8.69
C LEU A 40 15.53 10.63 8.73
N LYS A 41 14.62 9.79 8.25
CA LYS A 41 13.17 9.95 8.35
C LYS A 41 12.66 9.10 9.51
N TYR A 42 11.82 9.68 10.36
CA TYR A 42 10.96 8.95 11.28
C TYR A 42 9.50 9.18 10.90
N SER A 43 8.69 8.12 10.86
CA SER A 43 7.26 8.19 10.54
C SER A 43 6.46 7.41 11.57
N SER A 44 5.54 8.09 12.26
CA SER A 44 4.70 7.47 13.30
C SER A 44 3.78 6.38 12.74
N SER A 45 3.15 6.63 11.60
CA SER A 45 2.31 5.65 10.89
C SER A 45 3.09 4.36 10.56
N PHE A 46 4.27 4.50 9.97
CA PHE A 46 5.14 3.38 9.66
C PHE A 46 5.63 2.64 10.92
N ALA A 47 5.91 3.37 12.01
CA ALA A 47 6.23 2.75 13.30
C ALA A 47 5.06 1.88 13.79
N SER A 48 3.82 2.36 13.70
CA SER A 48 2.63 1.60 14.07
C SER A 48 2.42 0.36 13.20
N GLU A 49 2.61 0.46 11.88
CA GLU A 49 2.52 -0.68 10.97
C GLU A 49 3.57 -1.75 11.30
N GLN A 50 4.82 -1.34 11.51
CA GLN A 50 5.90 -2.26 11.89
C GLN A 50 5.62 -2.90 13.26
N LEU A 51 5.14 -2.12 14.23
CA LEU A 51 4.76 -2.63 15.54
C LEU A 51 3.67 -3.69 15.44
N HIS A 52 2.64 -3.44 14.63
CA HIS A 52 1.57 -4.41 14.38
C HIS A 52 2.12 -5.71 13.76
N SER A 53 3.01 -5.58 12.76
CA SER A 53 3.64 -6.72 12.09
C SER A 53 4.52 -7.55 13.02
N VAL A 54 5.35 -6.88 13.84
CA VAL A 54 6.21 -7.52 14.84
C VAL A 54 5.35 -8.23 15.89
N THR A 55 4.33 -7.57 16.43
CA THR A 55 3.44 -8.15 17.45
C THR A 55 2.70 -9.39 16.93
N THR A 56 2.23 -9.32 15.68
CA THR A 56 1.55 -10.45 15.02
C THR A 56 2.50 -11.63 14.85
N SER A 57 3.72 -11.37 14.36
CA SER A 57 4.74 -12.40 14.19
C SER A 57 5.17 -13.00 15.54
N LEU A 58 5.38 -12.16 16.55
CA LEU A 58 5.74 -12.55 17.91
C LEU A 58 4.69 -13.47 18.53
N THR A 59 3.41 -13.12 18.40
CA THR A 59 2.30 -13.95 18.90
C THR A 59 2.33 -15.35 18.29
N LYS A 60 2.56 -15.45 16.98
CA LYS A 60 2.66 -16.76 16.28
C LYS A 60 3.86 -17.58 16.74
N VAL A 61 5.01 -16.92 16.94
CA VAL A 61 6.23 -17.60 17.39
C VAL A 61 6.09 -18.07 18.84
N LEU A 62 5.59 -17.24 19.76
CA LEU A 62 5.37 -17.64 21.15
C LEU A 62 4.38 -18.80 21.28
N GLN A 63 3.30 -18.81 20.48
CA GLN A 63 2.38 -19.95 20.40
C GLN A 63 3.08 -21.23 19.91
N SER A 64 3.93 -21.12 18.89
CA SER A 64 4.69 -22.23 18.34
C SER A 64 5.72 -22.78 19.33
N MET A 65 6.42 -21.90 20.06
CA MET A 65 7.38 -22.27 21.11
C MET A 65 6.69 -22.90 22.32
N ARG A 66 5.52 -22.38 22.73
CA ARG A 66 4.71 -22.99 23.79
C ARG A 66 4.27 -24.40 23.42
N ARG A 67 3.78 -24.59 22.18
CA ARG A 67 3.41 -25.92 21.67
C ARG A 67 4.61 -26.86 21.63
N LEU A 68 5.77 -26.39 21.18
CA LEU A 68 7.00 -27.17 21.17
C LEU A 68 7.43 -27.56 22.59
N SER A 69 7.39 -26.63 23.54
CA SER A 69 7.72 -26.91 24.94
C SER A 69 6.82 -28.01 25.53
N LEU A 70 5.51 -27.97 25.25
CA LEU A 70 4.56 -29.02 25.63
C LEU A 70 4.85 -30.36 24.95
N ASP A 71 5.22 -30.36 23.66
CA ASP A 71 5.52 -31.58 22.92
C ASP A 71 6.85 -32.22 23.36
N LEU A 72 7.84 -31.42 23.78
CA LEU A 72 9.10 -31.91 24.34
C LEU A 72 8.93 -32.50 25.75
N ALA A 73 7.97 -32.00 26.54
CA ALA A 73 7.65 -32.52 27.86
C ALA A 73 6.90 -33.87 27.83
N LYS A 74 6.38 -34.31 26.68
CA LYS A 74 5.69 -35.60 26.55
C LYS A 74 6.69 -36.78 26.60
N PRO A 75 6.36 -37.86 27.35
CA PRO A 75 7.21 -39.04 27.38
C PRO A 75 7.31 -39.69 25.98
N GLY A 76 8.53 -40.02 25.54
CA GLY A 76 8.80 -40.65 24.25
C GLY A 76 9.13 -39.71 23.09
N CYS A 77 9.35 -38.41 23.34
CA CYS A 77 9.76 -37.46 22.30
C CYS A 77 11.16 -37.82 21.75
N ARG A 78 11.24 -38.19 20.46
CA ARG A 78 12.48 -38.61 19.76
C ARG A 78 13.22 -37.47 19.06
N LEU A 79 12.82 -36.22 19.28
CA LEU A 79 13.45 -35.08 18.62
C LEU A 79 14.90 -34.93 19.10
N LYS A 80 15.83 -34.87 18.14
CA LYS A 80 17.24 -34.58 18.41
C LYS A 80 17.43 -33.07 18.61
N GLU A 81 18.45 -32.70 19.37
CA GLU A 81 18.78 -31.29 19.65
C GLU A 81 18.84 -30.43 18.38
N ASP A 82 19.54 -30.91 17.34
CA ASP A 82 19.68 -30.20 16.07
C ASP A 82 18.33 -29.91 15.39
N GLN A 83 17.37 -30.82 15.52
CA GLN A 83 16.03 -30.64 14.93
C GLN A 83 15.24 -29.58 15.69
N ILE A 84 15.39 -29.52 17.01
CA ILE A 84 14.77 -28.53 17.89
C ILE A 84 15.35 -27.14 17.57
N ARG A 85 16.68 -27.03 17.55
CA ARG A 85 17.38 -25.78 17.22
C ARG A 85 17.01 -25.26 15.83
N LYS A 86 17.00 -26.12 14.82
CA LYS A 86 16.58 -25.74 13.45
C LYS A 86 15.13 -25.26 13.39
N LYS A 87 14.21 -25.87 14.15
CA LYS A 87 12.81 -25.41 14.22
C LYS A 87 12.72 -24.01 14.84
N ILE A 88 13.40 -23.78 15.97
CA ILE A 88 13.41 -22.49 16.65
C ILE A 88 14.04 -21.41 15.77
N GLN A 89 15.20 -21.70 15.15
CA GLN A 89 15.86 -20.77 14.21
C GLN A 89 14.96 -20.40 13.03
N ARG A 90 14.19 -21.36 12.47
CA ARG A 90 13.23 -21.05 11.39
C ARG A 90 12.15 -20.06 11.82
N TRP A 91 11.70 -20.13 13.07
CA TRP A 91 10.72 -19.17 13.60
C TRP A 91 11.33 -17.80 13.90
N LEU A 92 12.61 -17.77 14.27
CA LEU A 92 13.37 -16.56 14.57
C LEU A 92 14.08 -15.95 13.34
N LEU A 93 13.78 -16.40 12.11
CA LEU A 93 14.37 -15.85 10.88
C LEU A 93 14.06 -14.36 10.67
N ASN A 94 13.01 -13.84 11.30
CA ASN A 94 12.73 -12.41 11.28
C ASN A 94 13.78 -11.70 12.17
N PRO A 95 14.60 -10.78 11.63
CA PRO A 95 15.69 -10.14 12.37
C PRO A 95 15.25 -9.45 13.67
N PHE A 96 13.98 -9.02 13.74
CA PHE A 96 13.46 -8.38 14.94
C PHE A 96 13.13 -9.38 16.05
N LEU A 97 12.82 -10.65 15.74
CA LEU A 97 12.34 -11.62 16.73
C LEU A 97 13.47 -12.30 17.49
N GLU A 98 14.65 -12.43 16.88
CA GLU A 98 15.83 -13.03 17.51
C GLU A 98 16.23 -12.27 18.78
N ASP A 99 16.23 -10.95 18.73
CA ASP A 99 16.57 -10.10 19.88
C ASP A 99 15.47 -10.06 20.95
N LEU A 100 14.20 -10.33 20.56
CA LEU A 100 13.04 -10.22 21.45
C LEU A 100 12.78 -11.47 22.28
N ILE A 101 13.27 -12.64 21.84
CA ILE A 101 12.96 -13.92 22.45
C ILE A 101 14.24 -14.58 22.94
N ARG A 102 14.42 -14.60 24.25
CA ARG A 102 15.48 -15.36 24.90
C ARG A 102 15.02 -16.79 25.10
N TRP A 103 15.84 -17.76 24.75
CA TRP A 103 15.50 -19.17 24.94
C TRP A 103 16.70 -19.99 25.36
N GLN A 104 16.43 -21.03 26.14
CA GLN A 104 17.39 -21.98 26.65
C GLN A 104 16.84 -23.40 26.49
N LEU A 105 17.70 -24.31 26.08
CA LEU A 105 17.35 -25.72 25.88
C LEU A 105 18.25 -26.57 26.78
N HIS A 106 17.62 -27.28 27.72
CA HIS A 106 18.31 -28.16 28.66
C HIS A 106 17.88 -29.60 28.43
N SER A 107 18.74 -30.56 28.74
CA SER A 107 18.37 -31.98 28.81
C SER A 107 18.26 -32.41 30.28
N GLU A 108 17.09 -32.87 30.69
CA GLU A 108 16.83 -33.39 32.04
C GLU A 108 16.27 -34.81 31.93
N ALA A 109 16.90 -35.77 32.60
CA ALA A 109 16.43 -37.17 32.71
C ALA A 109 16.05 -37.85 31.37
N GLY A 110 16.79 -37.56 30.28
CA GLY A 110 16.54 -38.14 28.96
C GLY A 110 15.47 -37.42 28.12
N HIS A 111 14.95 -36.29 28.60
CA HIS A 111 14.01 -35.43 27.89
C HIS A 111 14.58 -34.02 27.68
N TRP A 112 14.09 -33.33 26.64
CA TRP A 112 14.48 -31.95 26.36
C TRP A 112 13.49 -30.99 27.01
N ARG A 113 14.00 -29.93 27.63
CA ARG A 113 13.21 -28.88 28.26
C ARG A 113 13.55 -27.55 27.61
N LEU A 114 12.55 -26.95 26.96
CA LEU A 114 12.65 -25.63 26.33
C LEU A 114 12.07 -24.57 27.28
N GLN A 115 12.92 -23.66 27.74
CA GLN A 115 12.53 -22.45 28.45
C GLN A 115 12.71 -21.26 27.52
N PHE A 116 11.77 -20.32 27.54
CA PHE A 116 11.85 -19.10 26.76
C PHE A 116 11.15 -17.97 27.49
N ASP A 117 11.64 -16.76 27.25
CA ASP A 117 11.13 -15.53 27.84
C ASP A 117 11.18 -14.38 26.83
N PHE A 118 10.36 -13.37 27.09
CA PHE A 118 10.28 -12.17 26.28
C PHE A 118 11.16 -11.07 26.87
N ASP A 119 12.09 -10.55 26.07
CA ASP A 119 12.98 -9.47 26.48
C ASP A 119 12.30 -8.10 26.32
N ASN A 120 11.66 -7.65 27.40
CA ASN A 120 11.06 -6.31 27.48
C ASN A 120 12.07 -5.19 27.19
N GLY A 121 13.34 -5.36 27.56
CA GLY A 121 14.38 -4.36 27.33
C GLY A 121 14.75 -4.26 25.85
N ALA A 122 14.88 -5.40 25.16
CA ALA A 122 15.07 -5.44 23.71
C ALA A 122 13.86 -4.84 22.97
N PHE A 123 12.64 -5.08 23.47
CA PHE A 123 11.42 -4.49 22.91
C PHE A 123 11.39 -2.97 23.00
N LEU A 124 11.71 -2.40 24.17
CA LEU A 124 11.80 -0.95 24.34
C LEU A 124 12.88 -0.34 23.43
N LYS A 125 14.03 -1.00 23.28
CA LYS A 125 15.08 -0.57 22.34
C LYS A 125 14.61 -0.63 20.88
N LEU A 126 13.85 -1.65 20.50
CA LEU A 126 13.28 -1.79 19.17
C LEU A 126 12.32 -0.62 18.87
N LEU A 127 11.41 -0.34 19.80
CA LEU A 127 10.46 0.78 19.69
C LEU A 127 11.17 2.13 19.55
N ALA A 128 12.18 2.38 20.39
CA ALA A 128 12.89 3.65 20.38
C ALA A 128 13.79 3.83 19.15
N ASN A 129 14.55 2.79 18.78
CA ASN A 129 15.73 2.95 17.92
C ASN A 129 15.60 2.36 16.52
N ARG A 130 14.55 1.58 16.23
CA ARG A 130 14.39 0.90 14.94
C ARG A 130 13.07 1.21 14.26
N LEU A 131 11.96 1.15 15.00
CA LEU A 131 10.65 1.28 14.36
C LEU A 131 10.41 2.68 13.80
N GLY A 132 9.76 2.74 12.65
CA GLY A 132 9.39 3.98 11.96
C GLY A 132 10.56 4.72 11.31
N ARG A 133 11.80 4.22 11.43
CA ARG A 133 13.00 4.88 10.91
C ARG A 133 13.36 4.39 9.51
N THR A 134 13.62 5.33 8.62
CA THR A 134 14.13 5.09 7.27
C THR A 134 15.34 5.99 7.03
N LEU A 135 16.47 5.41 6.63
CA LEU A 135 17.64 6.19 6.23
C LEU A 135 17.66 6.32 4.70
N LEU A 136 17.57 7.55 4.22
CA LEU A 136 17.63 7.89 2.81
C LEU A 136 19.03 8.44 2.48
N LEU A 137 19.55 8.08 1.31
CA LEU A 137 20.78 8.63 0.77
C LEU A 137 20.47 9.29 -0.56
N THR A 138 20.89 10.53 -0.73
CA THR A 138 20.68 11.28 -1.98
C THR A 138 21.92 12.10 -2.35
N ASN A 139 22.11 12.28 -3.65
CA ASN A 139 23.11 13.20 -4.20
C ASN A 139 22.57 14.63 -4.36
N ARG A 140 21.30 14.88 -4.00
CA ARG A 140 20.67 16.20 -3.94
C ARG A 140 21.13 16.95 -2.68
N MET A 141 22.32 17.54 -2.74
CA MET A 141 22.95 18.23 -1.59
C MET A 141 22.28 19.57 -1.26
N ASP A 142 21.49 20.09 -2.18
CA ASP A 142 20.76 21.36 -2.14
C ASP A 142 19.37 21.25 -1.51
N TRP A 143 18.87 20.02 -1.28
CA TRP A 143 17.53 19.79 -0.74
C TRP A 143 17.53 19.78 0.78
N SER A 144 16.43 20.28 1.37
CA SER A 144 16.15 20.10 2.80
C SER A 144 15.77 18.66 3.11
N ALA A 145 15.90 18.26 4.39
CA ALA A 145 15.46 16.94 4.85
C ALA A 145 14.00 16.65 4.47
N GLU A 146 13.14 17.66 4.59
CA GLU A 146 11.72 17.58 4.24
C GLU A 146 11.50 17.39 2.74
N GLN A 147 12.22 18.11 1.88
CA GLN A 147 12.13 17.94 0.43
C GLN A 147 12.56 16.54 -0.01
N VAL A 148 13.62 15.99 0.59
CA VAL A 148 14.06 14.61 0.32
C VAL A 148 13.01 13.60 0.76
N VAL A 149 12.40 13.81 1.93
CA VAL A 149 11.33 12.95 2.44
C VAL A 149 10.07 13.04 1.57
N ALA A 150 9.70 14.22 1.11
CA ALA A 150 8.58 14.43 0.20
C ALA A 150 8.82 13.67 -1.12
N GLY A 151 9.97 13.88 -1.76
CA GLY A 151 10.32 13.17 -3.00
C GLY A 151 10.40 11.65 -2.84
N TYR A 152 10.89 11.15 -1.71
CA TYR A 152 10.85 9.72 -1.40
C TYR A 152 9.41 9.20 -1.20
N SER A 153 8.54 9.99 -0.58
CA SER A 153 7.14 9.62 -0.39
C SER A 153 6.38 9.62 -1.73
N ASP A 154 6.70 10.52 -2.64
CA ASP A 154 6.18 10.54 -4.01
C ASP A 154 6.58 9.28 -4.79
N GLN A 155 7.80 8.76 -4.57
CA GLN A 155 8.23 7.48 -5.14
C GLN A 155 7.33 6.32 -4.68
N GLN A 156 6.93 6.31 -3.41
CA GLN A 156 6.00 5.28 -2.89
C GLN A 156 4.61 5.39 -3.54
N GLN A 157 4.12 6.60 -3.81
CA GLN A 157 2.88 6.78 -4.57
C GLN A 157 3.00 6.25 -6.00
N ILE A 158 4.15 6.41 -6.64
CA ILE A 158 4.43 5.84 -7.96
C ILE A 158 4.41 4.31 -7.90
N GLU A 159 4.95 3.69 -6.85
CA GLU A 159 4.85 2.23 -6.68
C GLU A 159 3.40 1.75 -6.55
N GLN A 160 2.56 2.45 -5.79
CA GLN A 160 1.13 2.14 -5.71
C GLN A 160 0.47 2.20 -7.09
N VAL A 161 0.85 3.18 -7.90
CA VAL A 161 0.37 3.33 -9.28
C VAL A 161 0.78 2.15 -10.16
N PHE A 162 2.04 1.69 -10.04
CA PHE A 162 2.50 0.50 -10.74
C PHE A 162 1.82 -0.78 -10.26
N ARG A 163 1.52 -0.90 -8.96
CA ARG A 163 0.74 -2.03 -8.42
C ARG A 163 -0.68 -2.00 -8.98
N GLY A 164 -1.33 -0.84 -9.02
CA GLY A 164 -2.67 -0.69 -9.62
C GLY A 164 -2.71 -1.06 -11.11
N LEU A 165 -1.64 -0.78 -11.86
CA LEU A 165 -1.47 -1.24 -13.26
C LEU A 165 -1.30 -2.77 -13.38
N LYS A 166 -0.60 -3.39 -12.43
CA LYS A 166 -0.20 -4.80 -12.53
C LYS A 166 -1.25 -5.75 -11.96
N ASP A 167 -1.72 -5.45 -10.76
CA ASP A 167 -2.53 -6.32 -9.91
C ASP A 167 -3.94 -5.73 -9.67
N GLY A 168 -4.18 -4.48 -10.09
CA GLY A 168 -5.47 -3.79 -9.90
C GLY A 168 -6.33 -3.74 -11.16
N ASP A 169 -7.62 -3.48 -10.96
CA ASP A 169 -8.64 -3.30 -12.01
C ASP A 169 -8.54 -1.96 -12.77
N TRP A 170 -7.40 -1.25 -12.70
CA TRP A 170 -7.29 0.12 -13.22
C TRP A 170 -7.06 0.15 -14.72
N LEU A 171 -5.94 -0.43 -15.16
CA LEU A 171 -5.51 -0.57 -16.53
C LEU A 171 -4.66 -1.83 -16.56
N GLY A 172 -5.24 -2.95 -16.97
CA GLY A 172 -4.58 -4.25 -16.95
C GLY A 172 -3.30 -4.23 -17.80
N TRP A 173 -2.14 -4.13 -17.15
CA TRP A 173 -0.85 -4.27 -17.80
C TRP A 173 -0.66 -5.70 -18.33
N GLY A 174 -1.24 -6.68 -17.64
CA GLY A 174 -1.22 -8.08 -18.03
C GLY A 174 -2.62 -8.71 -18.06
N PRO A 175 -2.76 -9.89 -18.69
CA PRO A 175 -1.74 -10.59 -19.48
C PRO A 175 -1.44 -9.91 -20.82
N MET A 176 -0.16 -9.75 -21.16
CA MET A 176 0.29 -9.17 -22.41
C MET A 176 0.38 -10.26 -23.49
N TYR A 177 -0.64 -10.35 -24.35
CA TYR A 177 -0.70 -11.33 -25.44
C TYR A 177 0.07 -10.93 -26.70
N HIS A 178 0.82 -9.82 -26.65
CA HIS A 178 1.65 -9.33 -27.74
C HIS A 178 3.08 -9.86 -27.63
N TRP A 179 3.66 -10.37 -28.72
CA TRP A 179 4.99 -10.99 -28.73
C TRP A 179 6.06 -10.22 -29.53
N THR A 180 5.71 -9.08 -30.13
CA THR A 180 6.67 -8.25 -30.88
C THR A 180 6.99 -6.98 -30.10
N ASP A 181 8.27 -6.61 -30.04
CA ASP A 181 8.76 -5.41 -29.36
C ASP A 181 7.98 -4.14 -29.73
N SER A 182 7.61 -4.01 -31.01
CA SER A 182 6.81 -2.88 -31.48
C SER A 182 5.44 -2.81 -30.80
N LYS A 183 4.71 -3.93 -30.75
CA LYS A 183 3.39 -4.00 -30.09
C LYS A 183 3.50 -3.90 -28.56
N ILE A 184 4.57 -4.42 -27.97
CA ILE A 184 4.86 -4.26 -26.54
C ILE A 184 5.06 -2.78 -26.19
N ARG A 185 5.82 -2.03 -26.99
CA ARG A 185 6.00 -0.57 -26.79
C ARG A 185 4.69 0.20 -26.93
N VAL A 186 3.86 -0.16 -27.90
CA VAL A 186 2.53 0.46 -28.09
C VAL A 186 1.60 0.16 -26.91
N HIS A 187 1.57 -1.08 -26.42
CA HIS A 187 0.83 -1.46 -25.21
C HIS A 187 1.28 -0.64 -24.00
N ALA A 188 2.60 -0.58 -23.80
CA ALA A 188 3.17 0.21 -22.71
C ALA A 188 2.79 1.69 -22.79
N PHE A 189 2.81 2.26 -24.00
CA PHE A 189 2.38 3.63 -24.24
C PHE A 189 0.91 3.86 -23.85
N TYR A 190 -0.02 3.00 -24.27
CA TYR A 190 -1.43 3.16 -23.91
C TYR A 190 -1.68 2.98 -22.40
N CYS A 191 -0.98 2.05 -21.74
CA CYS A 191 -1.04 1.92 -20.28
C CYS A 191 -0.56 3.19 -19.58
N MET A 192 0.57 3.76 -20.02
CA MET A 192 1.12 5.02 -19.47
C MET A 192 0.23 6.23 -19.76
N LEU A 193 -0.40 6.29 -20.93
CA LEU A 193 -1.36 7.33 -21.26
C LEU A 193 -2.62 7.21 -20.39
N GLY A 194 -3.18 6.01 -20.28
CA GLY A 194 -4.37 5.73 -19.49
C GLY A 194 -4.16 6.06 -18.01
N ILE A 195 -3.03 5.69 -17.42
CA ILE A 195 -2.76 6.01 -16.01
C ILE A 195 -2.54 7.51 -15.79
N SER A 196 -1.97 8.20 -16.78
CA SER A 196 -1.81 9.67 -16.72
C SER A 196 -3.17 10.37 -16.75
N MET A 197 -4.09 9.90 -17.61
CA MET A 197 -5.47 10.39 -17.64
C MET A 197 -6.22 10.06 -16.35
N LEU A 198 -6.07 8.85 -15.83
CA LEU A 198 -6.70 8.45 -14.57
C LEU A 198 -6.21 9.29 -13.38
N LYS A 199 -4.90 9.56 -13.28
CA LYS A 199 -4.34 10.50 -12.29
C LYS A 199 -4.90 11.92 -12.45
N TYR A 200 -5.08 12.37 -13.69
CA TYR A 200 -5.66 13.68 -13.96
C TYR A 200 -7.10 13.77 -13.47
N ILE A 201 -7.94 12.77 -13.78
CA ILE A 201 -9.33 12.67 -13.30
C ILE A 201 -9.36 12.61 -11.77
N HIS A 202 -8.49 11.81 -11.15
CA HIS A 202 -8.39 11.72 -9.70
C HIS A 202 -8.03 13.04 -9.04
N ARG A 203 -7.10 13.79 -9.60
CA ARG A 203 -6.78 15.15 -9.15
C ARG A 203 -7.97 16.09 -9.30
N GLN A 204 -8.72 16.01 -10.39
CA GLN A 204 -9.94 16.80 -10.57
C GLN A 204 -11.04 16.44 -9.57
N ALA A 205 -11.09 15.20 -9.10
CA ALA A 205 -12.08 14.73 -8.13
C ALA A 205 -11.79 15.16 -6.68
N GLN A 206 -10.53 15.51 -6.33
CA GLN A 206 -10.13 15.89 -4.97
C GLN A 206 -10.97 17.02 -4.33
N PRO A 207 -11.38 18.09 -5.05
CA PRO A 207 -12.25 19.12 -4.49
C PRO A 207 -13.67 18.61 -4.13
N ALA A 208 -14.15 17.56 -4.81
CA ALA A 208 -15.45 16.95 -4.52
C ALA A 208 -15.37 16.03 -3.29
N TRP A 209 -14.27 15.28 -3.18
CA TRP A 209 -14.04 14.34 -2.08
C TRP A 209 -12.55 14.32 -1.70
N PRO A 210 -12.15 15.14 -0.71
CA PRO A 210 -10.78 15.16 -0.22
C PRO A 210 -10.36 13.80 0.35
N GLY A 211 -9.22 13.28 -0.08
CA GLY A 211 -8.70 11.99 0.39
C GLY A 211 -9.36 10.76 -0.27
N LEU A 212 -10.18 10.95 -1.31
CA LEU A 212 -10.68 9.86 -2.14
C LEU A 212 -9.52 9.05 -2.72
N SER A 213 -9.51 7.73 -2.53
CA SER A 213 -8.52 6.84 -3.16
C SER A 213 -8.83 6.60 -4.64
N MET A 214 -7.84 6.10 -5.38
CA MET A 214 -8.02 5.81 -6.81
C MET A 214 -9.02 4.66 -7.03
N GLU A 215 -8.99 3.64 -6.19
CA GLU A 215 -9.89 2.49 -6.21
C GLU A 215 -11.33 2.92 -5.96
N ASN A 216 -11.55 3.69 -4.90
CA ASN A 216 -12.88 4.20 -4.57
C ASN A 216 -13.42 5.12 -5.68
N LEU A 217 -12.57 5.95 -6.29
CA LEU A 217 -12.98 6.76 -7.45
C LEU A 217 -13.49 5.88 -8.58
N LEU A 218 -12.74 4.84 -8.96
CA LEU A 218 -13.14 3.91 -10.02
C LEU A 218 -14.44 3.17 -9.67
N ASP A 219 -14.58 2.71 -8.43
CA ASP A 219 -15.77 2.01 -7.97
C ASP A 219 -17.00 2.91 -8.02
N GLU A 220 -16.90 4.14 -7.54
CA GLU A 220 -18.01 5.11 -7.57
C GLU A 220 -18.39 5.48 -9.01
N LEU A 221 -17.40 5.72 -9.88
CA LEU A 221 -17.66 6.01 -11.29
C LEU A 221 -18.29 4.83 -12.03
N ARG A 222 -17.91 3.59 -11.69
CA ARG A 222 -18.47 2.36 -12.30
C ARG A 222 -19.97 2.19 -12.01
N GLN A 223 -20.45 2.72 -10.89
CA GLN A 223 -21.87 2.70 -10.51
C GLN A 223 -22.72 3.79 -11.20
N ILE A 224 -22.07 4.81 -11.78
CA ILE A 224 -22.76 5.84 -12.57
C ILE A 224 -22.99 5.28 -13.97
N GLN A 225 -24.23 4.86 -14.23
CA GLN A 225 -24.60 4.21 -15.47
C GLN A 225 -25.77 4.91 -16.15
N GLN A 226 -25.73 4.94 -17.47
CA GLN A 226 -26.82 5.40 -18.32
C GLN A 226 -27.36 4.20 -19.09
N PHE A 227 -28.66 3.95 -18.95
CA PHE A 227 -29.38 2.88 -19.61
C PHE A 227 -30.25 3.45 -20.73
N ILE A 228 -30.31 2.74 -21.85
CA ILE A 228 -31.28 2.99 -22.91
C ILE A 228 -32.35 1.91 -22.82
N LEU A 229 -33.52 2.27 -22.32
CA LEU A 229 -34.68 1.40 -22.24
C LEU A 229 -35.39 1.39 -23.60
N LEU A 230 -35.42 0.23 -24.25
CA LEU A 230 -36.12 0.02 -25.51
C LEU A 230 -37.54 -0.47 -25.23
N TYR A 231 -38.51 0.25 -25.76
CA TYR A 231 -39.92 -0.08 -25.65
C TYR A 231 -40.46 -0.57 -26.99
N PRO A 232 -41.43 -1.49 -26.97
CA PRO A 232 -42.12 -1.92 -28.18
C PRO A 232 -42.84 -0.73 -28.84
N PRO A 233 -43.02 -0.81 -30.16
CA PRO A 233 -43.79 0.18 -30.91
C PRO A 233 -45.23 0.21 -30.40
N GLN A 234 -45.85 1.38 -30.44
CA GLN A 234 -47.26 1.54 -30.06
C GLN A 234 -48.13 1.24 -31.30
N GLY A 235 -48.61 0.00 -31.39
CA GLY A 235 -49.33 -0.54 -32.56
C GLY A 235 -48.43 -1.25 -33.58
N GLU A 236 -49.02 -1.84 -34.63
CA GLU A 236 -48.32 -2.73 -35.59
C GLU A 236 -47.25 -2.03 -36.47
N LYS A 237 -47.31 -0.69 -36.61
CA LYS A 237 -46.42 0.09 -37.50
C LYS A 237 -45.73 1.29 -36.83
N GLY A 238 -45.79 1.40 -35.51
CA GLY A 238 -45.17 2.50 -34.79
C GLY A 238 -43.63 2.40 -34.79
N PRO A 239 -42.91 3.52 -34.62
CA PRO A 239 -41.46 3.46 -34.42
C PRO A 239 -41.12 2.84 -33.05
N HIS A 240 -39.97 2.16 -32.98
CA HIS A 240 -39.40 1.75 -31.70
C HIS A 240 -39.13 2.98 -30.83
N ARG A 241 -39.52 2.91 -29.55
CA ARG A 241 -39.33 4.01 -28.60
C ARG A 241 -38.16 3.68 -27.70
N ALA A 242 -37.33 4.68 -27.43
CA ALA A 242 -36.22 4.56 -26.49
C ALA A 242 -36.36 5.64 -25.42
N ALA A 243 -36.17 5.27 -24.15
CA ALA A 243 -36.01 6.23 -23.07
C ALA A 243 -34.62 6.07 -22.46
N VAL A 244 -34.00 7.18 -22.10
CA VAL A 244 -32.69 7.16 -21.43
C VAL A 244 -32.90 7.40 -19.94
N VAL A 245 -32.41 6.47 -19.13
CA VAL A 245 -32.55 6.49 -17.66
C VAL A 245 -31.18 6.38 -17.03
N LEU A 246 -30.94 7.13 -15.96
CA LEU A 246 -29.70 7.06 -15.20
C LEU A 246 -29.87 6.14 -13.98
N SER A 247 -28.79 5.49 -13.57
CA SER A 247 -28.74 4.81 -12.28
C SER A 247 -29.04 5.80 -11.15
N LYS A 248 -29.60 5.28 -10.05
CA LYS A 248 -29.79 6.10 -8.84
C LYS A 248 -28.42 6.42 -8.25
N GLN A 249 -28.08 7.71 -8.21
CA GLN A 249 -26.78 8.17 -7.73
C GLN A 249 -26.82 8.53 -6.24
N THR A 250 -25.75 8.19 -5.53
CA THR A 250 -25.47 8.69 -4.18
C THR A 250 -25.05 10.18 -4.22
N ILE A 251 -25.06 10.86 -3.07
CA ILE A 251 -24.60 12.27 -2.99
C ILE A 251 -23.14 12.41 -3.47
N PRO A 252 -22.18 11.56 -3.05
CA PRO A 252 -20.82 11.60 -3.58
C PRO A 252 -20.77 11.42 -5.10
N GLN A 253 -21.54 10.50 -5.68
CA GLN A 253 -21.58 10.28 -7.13
C GLN A 253 -22.11 11.48 -7.90
N GLN A 254 -23.12 12.18 -7.37
CA GLN A 254 -23.64 13.41 -7.98
C GLN A 254 -22.58 14.53 -7.97
N GLN A 255 -21.83 14.67 -6.87
CA GLN A 255 -20.74 15.63 -6.78
C GLN A 255 -19.61 15.30 -7.75
N LEU A 256 -19.21 14.03 -7.82
CA LEU A 256 -18.21 13.54 -8.79
C LEU A 256 -18.66 13.78 -10.22
N ALA A 257 -19.91 13.42 -10.56
CA ALA A 257 -20.48 13.63 -11.90
C ALA A 257 -20.45 15.10 -12.31
N ARG A 258 -20.78 16.00 -11.38
CA ARG A 258 -20.76 17.45 -11.62
C ARG A 258 -19.34 17.98 -11.84
N VAL A 259 -18.40 17.62 -10.96
CA VAL A 259 -17.01 18.12 -11.02
C VAL A 259 -16.27 17.60 -12.24
N LEU A 260 -16.52 16.34 -12.62
CA LEU A 260 -15.92 15.72 -13.81
C LEU A 260 -16.69 16.04 -15.10
N GLY A 261 -17.78 16.80 -15.03
CA GLY A 261 -18.57 17.18 -16.20
C GLY A 261 -19.30 16.03 -16.90
N LEU A 262 -19.54 14.90 -16.20
CA LEU A 262 -20.20 13.72 -16.78
C LEU A 262 -21.63 14.03 -17.25
N ASP A 263 -22.26 15.04 -16.65
CA ASP A 263 -23.59 15.49 -17.03
C ASP A 263 -23.66 16.01 -18.47
N GLN A 264 -22.55 16.55 -18.97
CA GLN A 264 -22.44 17.08 -20.33
C GLN A 264 -22.20 15.97 -21.37
N LEU A 265 -21.73 14.80 -20.93
CA LEU A 265 -21.43 13.63 -21.77
C LEU A 265 -22.65 12.70 -21.94
N ARG A 266 -23.76 13.01 -21.26
CA ARG A 266 -24.99 12.22 -21.33
C ARG A 266 -25.52 12.16 -22.76
N ILE A 267 -25.68 10.95 -23.28
CA ILE A 267 -26.30 10.75 -24.58
C ILE A 267 -27.77 11.15 -24.44
N THR A 268 -28.17 12.17 -25.20
CA THR A 268 -29.58 12.51 -25.37
C THR A 268 -30.00 11.96 -26.72
N PRO A 269 -30.98 11.03 -26.79
CA PRO A 269 -31.42 10.52 -28.08
C PRO A 269 -32.04 11.68 -28.86
N LYS A 270 -31.53 11.96 -30.07
CA LYS A 270 -32.29 12.74 -31.04
C LYS A 270 -33.52 11.91 -31.38
N MET A 271 -34.67 12.22 -30.78
CA MET A 271 -35.94 11.75 -31.32
C MET A 271 -35.99 12.23 -32.76
N GLY A 272 -36.16 11.30 -33.72
CA GLY A 272 -36.35 11.66 -35.10
C GLY A 272 -37.47 12.70 -35.19
N ASN A 273 -37.22 13.80 -35.87
CA ASN A 273 -38.22 14.80 -36.19
C ASN A 273 -39.30 14.14 -37.06
N THR A 274 -40.33 13.56 -36.45
CA THR A 274 -41.61 13.38 -37.13
C THR A 274 -42.37 14.67 -36.90
N THR A 275 -42.23 15.61 -37.83
CA THR A 275 -43.15 16.73 -37.97
C THR A 275 -44.55 16.17 -38.17
N SER A 276 -45.38 16.15 -37.13
CA SER A 276 -46.83 16.08 -37.34
C SER A 276 -47.27 17.50 -37.71
N ASN A 277 -47.41 17.75 -39.01
CA ASN A 277 -48.24 18.86 -39.45
C ASN A 277 -49.67 18.59 -38.95
N ALA A 278 -50.27 19.61 -38.36
CA ALA A 278 -51.68 19.67 -37.97
C ALA A 278 -52.59 19.57 -39.20
#